data_AF-A0A7G9GC56-F1
#
_entry.id   AF-A0A7G9GC56-F1
#
_cell.length_a   1.000
_cell.length_b   1.000
_cell.length_c   1.000
_cell.angle_alpha   90.00
_cell.angle_beta   90.00
_cell.angle_gamma   90.00
#
_symmetry.space_group_name_H-M   'P 1'
#
loop_
_entity.id
_entity.type
_entity.pdbx_description
1 polymer ?
#
loop_
_entity_poly.entity_id
_entity_poly.type
_entity_poly.pdbx_seq_one_letter_code
_entity_poly.pdbx_strand_id
1 'polypeptide(L)'
;MKNRKRFYGILAAFLVVANVLPCYGATTQEQIGETQQEKQQTEAELQTTEARIEALESKKGESEAYLSELNQQLSDLTLSLQQLQQDYNDKQSELEEVQAELEEAKAQEEKQYEDMKLRIQYMYEHSTSTGALEALFSAESFTDFLNRADTMSSINKYDREMLTTYQETKEEVAAKEQQVKDEQEAIRKLQEESADKQEQVQALYEATYNEIRDYTEDLEGAQGEQASLVAQIQKQEDALNQLLIQAKEEEVAAQQKAQAEEAARQAAQQAAVSNNSSSGGSSSGSSSSSGSSGNEASPAPSEPEQEDGSNSGGGTYLGRFKLTAYCSCSICCGKWAEYAGTTASGAKAEQGVTVAMGGVPFGTKLSINGHVYTVQDRGTAYGHVDVYFSNHSDALAFGLQYADVYQVG
;
A
#
# COMPACT_ATOMS: atom_id res chain seq x y z
N MET A 1 -6.24 25.75 -23.14
CA MET A 1 -5.12 26.47 -22.47
C MET A 1 -4.49 25.45 -21.52
N LYS A 2 -3.23 25.02 -21.53
CA LYS A 2 -1.90 25.57 -21.81
C LYS A 2 -1.06 24.40 -22.42
N ASN A 3 -0.44 24.59 -23.59
CA ASN A 3 1.00 24.82 -23.82
C ASN A 3 1.86 23.54 -23.69
N ARG A 4 2.19 22.88 -24.81
CA ARG A 4 3.31 23.17 -25.76
C ARG A 4 4.63 22.54 -25.31
N LYS A 5 5.16 21.62 -26.12
CA LYS A 5 6.50 21.74 -26.72
C LYS A 5 6.52 20.97 -28.04
N ARG A 6 6.81 21.71 -29.10
CA ARG A 6 6.98 21.28 -30.49
C ARG A 6 8.45 20.93 -30.66
N PHE A 7 8.77 19.82 -31.34
CA PHE A 7 10.09 19.63 -31.91
C PHE A 7 10.00 19.63 -33.43
N TYR A 8 10.98 20.31 -34.01
CA TYR A 8 11.01 20.86 -35.35
C TYR A 8 11.30 19.79 -36.40
N GLY A 9 10.71 19.95 -37.58
CA GLY A 9 11.08 19.19 -38.77
C GLY A 9 12.45 19.59 -39.30
N ILE A 10 13.16 18.62 -39.88
CA ILE A 10 14.17 18.84 -40.92
C ILE A 10 13.89 17.85 -42.05
N LEU A 11 13.49 18.42 -43.17
CA LEU A 11 13.40 17.83 -44.48
C LEU A 11 14.80 17.92 -45.10
N ALA A 12 15.41 16.79 -45.45
CA ALA A 12 16.63 16.77 -46.25
C ALA A 12 16.52 15.68 -47.32
N ALA A 13 15.93 16.07 -48.45
CA ALA A 13 16.06 15.34 -49.71
C ALA A 13 17.52 15.43 -50.16
N PHE A 14 18.25 14.31 -50.16
CA PHE A 14 19.56 14.23 -50.81
C PHE A 14 19.39 13.70 -52.24
N LEU A 15 19.59 14.65 -53.16
CA LEU A 15 19.55 14.53 -54.60
C LEU A 15 20.80 13.78 -55.08
N VAL A 16 20.59 12.74 -55.87
CA VAL A 16 21.63 11.93 -56.53
C VAL A 16 22.49 12.83 -57.42
N VAL A 17 23.77 13.01 -57.06
CA VAL A 17 24.82 13.46 -57.96
C VAL A 17 26.00 12.51 -57.82
N ALA A 18 26.26 11.77 -58.90
CA ALA A 18 27.41 10.92 -59.07
C ALA A 18 28.71 11.71 -58.91
N ASN A 19 29.51 11.35 -57.90
CA ASN A 19 30.95 11.53 -57.90
C ASN A 19 31.57 10.29 -57.24
N VAL A 20 32.27 9.51 -58.05
CA VAL A 20 33.09 8.38 -57.62
C VAL A 20 34.33 8.97 -56.93
N LEU A 21 34.30 8.99 -55.61
CA LEU A 21 35.47 9.11 -54.76
C LEU A 21 35.47 7.88 -53.84
N PRO A 22 36.63 7.25 -53.58
CA PRO A 22 36.70 6.10 -52.70
C PRO A 22 36.38 6.58 -51.28
N CYS A 23 35.14 6.33 -50.87
CA CYS A 23 34.75 6.29 -49.48
C CYS A 23 35.72 5.33 -48.78
N TYR A 24 36.46 5.80 -47.78
CA TYR A 24 36.98 4.91 -46.75
C TYR A 24 35.75 4.40 -45.99
N GLY A 25 35.05 3.43 -46.58
CA GLY A 25 33.95 2.72 -45.95
C GLY A 25 34.54 1.89 -44.82
N ALA A 26 33.87 1.91 -43.67
CA ALA A 26 34.13 1.00 -42.56
C ALA A 26 34.31 -0.40 -43.14
N THR A 27 35.40 -1.06 -42.73
CA THR A 27 35.71 -2.41 -43.25
C THR A 27 34.55 -3.35 -42.93
N THR A 28 34.31 -4.38 -43.76
CA THR A 28 33.25 -5.38 -43.53
C THR A 28 33.33 -5.98 -42.12
N GLN A 29 34.54 -6.09 -41.57
CA GLN A 29 34.83 -6.51 -40.19
C GLN A 29 34.29 -5.54 -39.11
N GLU A 30 34.39 -4.23 -39.36
CA GLU A 30 33.94 -3.16 -38.45
C GLU A 30 32.41 -3.10 -38.40
N GLN A 31 31.75 -3.25 -39.56
CA GLN A 31 30.29 -3.31 -39.67
C GLN A 31 29.70 -4.56 -38.97
N ILE A 32 30.40 -5.70 -39.03
CA ILE A 32 30.04 -6.91 -38.29
C ILE A 32 30.11 -6.64 -36.78
N GLY A 33 31.19 -6.00 -36.31
CA GLY A 33 31.37 -5.66 -34.89
C GLY A 33 30.29 -4.71 -34.38
N GLU A 34 30.00 -3.65 -35.12
CA GLU A 34 28.96 -2.66 -34.79
C GLU A 34 27.57 -3.33 -34.74
N THR A 35 27.20 -4.10 -35.78
CA THR A 35 25.91 -4.82 -35.83
C THR A 35 25.78 -5.83 -34.69
N GLN A 36 26.88 -6.49 -34.31
CA GLN A 36 26.89 -7.45 -33.19
C GLN A 36 26.74 -6.75 -31.83
N GLN A 37 27.33 -5.56 -31.67
CA GLN A 37 27.18 -4.75 -30.46
C GLN A 37 25.76 -4.19 -30.35
N GLU A 38 25.18 -3.67 -31.44
CA GLU A 38 23.78 -3.24 -31.48
C GLU A 38 22.84 -4.39 -31.13
N LYS A 39 23.09 -5.59 -31.66
CA LYS A 39 22.31 -6.79 -31.31
C LYS A 39 22.35 -7.10 -29.82
N GLN A 40 23.55 -7.08 -29.21
CA GLN A 40 23.70 -7.32 -27.77
C GLN A 40 22.96 -6.26 -26.93
N GLN A 41 22.94 -5.01 -27.39
CA GLN A 41 22.18 -3.96 -26.73
C GLN A 41 20.68 -4.20 -26.83
N THR A 42 20.15 -4.54 -28.01
CA THR A 42 18.74 -4.88 -28.20
C THR A 42 18.34 -6.11 -27.37
N GLU A 43 19.19 -7.12 -27.27
CA GLU A 43 18.98 -8.31 -26.42
C GLU A 43 18.91 -7.95 -24.92
N ALA A 44 19.73 -7.00 -24.46
CA ALA A 44 19.68 -6.50 -23.08
C ALA A 44 18.41 -5.68 -22.80
N GLU A 45 17.98 -4.86 -23.76
CA GLU A 45 16.71 -4.13 -23.70
C GLU A 45 15.52 -5.10 -23.67
N LEU A 46 15.58 -6.20 -24.43
CA LEU A 46 14.58 -7.26 -24.42
C LEU A 46 14.48 -7.92 -23.04
N GLN A 47 15.59 -8.33 -22.45
CA GLN A 47 15.60 -8.90 -21.09
C GLN A 47 15.02 -7.94 -20.05
N THR A 48 15.34 -6.65 -20.14
CA THR A 48 14.80 -5.63 -19.24
C THR A 48 13.28 -5.49 -19.41
N THR A 49 12.80 -5.59 -20.66
CA THR A 49 11.37 -5.53 -20.98
C THR A 49 10.63 -6.77 -20.48
N GLU A 50 11.21 -7.95 -20.63
CA GLU A 50 10.67 -9.21 -20.11
C GLU A 50 10.56 -9.19 -18.57
N ALA A 51 11.61 -8.74 -17.88
CA ALA A 51 11.57 -8.57 -16.43
C ALA A 51 10.51 -7.55 -15.99
N ARG A 52 10.30 -6.48 -16.78
CA ARG A 52 9.24 -5.50 -16.53
C ARG A 52 7.85 -6.11 -16.72
N ILE A 53 7.65 -6.95 -17.74
CA ILE A 53 6.38 -7.67 -17.98
C ILE A 53 6.08 -8.59 -16.79
N GLU A 54 7.04 -9.42 -16.38
CA GLU A 54 6.86 -10.33 -15.22
C GLU A 54 6.50 -9.56 -13.94
N ALA A 55 7.17 -8.42 -13.68
CA ALA A 55 6.87 -7.57 -12.53
C ALA A 55 5.46 -6.95 -12.61
N LEU A 56 5.02 -6.52 -13.78
CA LEU A 56 3.67 -5.98 -13.99
C LEU A 56 2.60 -7.07 -13.85
N GLU A 57 2.84 -8.28 -14.37
CA GLU A 57 1.93 -9.42 -14.21
C GLU A 57 1.78 -9.82 -12.73
N SER A 58 2.88 -9.84 -11.98
CA SER A 58 2.84 -10.09 -10.53
C SER A 58 2.00 -9.05 -9.80
N LYS A 59 2.27 -7.75 -10.04
CA LYS A 59 1.52 -6.66 -9.42
C LYS A 59 0.04 -6.70 -9.78
N LYS A 60 -0.29 -6.96 -11.04
CA LYS A 60 -1.67 -7.14 -11.48
C LYS A 60 -2.34 -8.30 -10.76
N GLY A 61 -1.69 -9.45 -10.64
CA GLY A 61 -2.22 -10.61 -9.92
C GLY A 61 -2.45 -10.33 -8.44
N GLU A 62 -1.55 -9.57 -7.79
CA GLU A 62 -1.72 -9.11 -6.41
C GLU A 62 -2.93 -8.18 -6.27
N SER A 63 -3.10 -7.20 -7.16
CA SER A 63 -4.26 -6.31 -7.18
C SER A 63 -5.57 -7.05 -7.48
N GLU A 64 -5.57 -8.06 -8.36
CA GLU A 64 -6.74 -8.91 -8.64
C GLU A 64 -7.14 -9.75 -7.42
N ALA A 65 -6.15 -10.32 -6.72
CA ALA A 65 -6.40 -11.03 -5.46
C ALA A 65 -6.96 -10.08 -4.38
N TYR A 66 -6.41 -8.86 -4.29
CA TYR A 66 -6.92 -7.83 -3.39
C TYR A 66 -8.34 -7.40 -3.74
N LEU A 67 -8.67 -7.27 -5.02
CA LEU A 67 -10.03 -6.98 -5.49
C LEU A 67 -11.01 -8.10 -5.10
N SER A 68 -10.57 -9.37 -5.15
CA SER A 68 -11.38 -10.50 -4.69
C SER A 68 -11.67 -10.43 -3.19
N GLU A 69 -10.66 -10.13 -2.39
CA GLU A 69 -10.82 -9.93 -0.94
C GLU A 69 -11.75 -8.74 -0.65
N LEU A 70 -11.60 -7.64 -1.38
CA LEU A 70 -12.44 -6.47 -1.22
C LEU A 70 -13.89 -6.73 -1.62
N ASN A 71 -14.14 -7.57 -2.64
CA ASN A 71 -15.48 -8.03 -2.98
C ASN A 71 -16.11 -8.86 -1.83
N GLN A 72 -15.32 -9.70 -1.17
CA GLN A 72 -15.79 -10.44 0.00
C GLN A 72 -16.12 -9.47 1.15
N GLN A 73 -15.24 -8.51 1.43
CA GLN A 73 -15.48 -7.48 2.44
C GLN A 73 -16.71 -6.62 2.12
N LEU A 74 -16.99 -6.33 0.85
CA LEU A 74 -18.18 -5.60 0.43
C LEU A 74 -19.45 -6.43 0.66
N SER A 75 -19.39 -7.73 0.42
CA SER A 75 -20.48 -8.66 0.77
C SER A 75 -20.72 -8.70 2.29
N ASP A 76 -19.67 -8.86 3.09
CA ASP A 76 -19.76 -8.90 4.55
C ASP A 76 -20.23 -7.55 5.12
N LEU A 77 -19.78 -6.44 4.52
CA LEU A 77 -20.25 -5.10 4.84
C LEU A 77 -21.74 -4.96 4.52
N THR A 78 -22.20 -5.48 3.38
CA THR A 78 -23.63 -5.45 3.01
C THR A 78 -24.49 -6.18 4.03
N LEU A 79 -24.06 -7.35 4.50
CA LEU A 79 -24.74 -8.07 5.58
C LEU A 79 -24.70 -7.31 6.90
N SER A 80 -23.56 -6.73 7.24
CA SER A 80 -23.40 -5.91 8.45
C SER A 80 -24.28 -4.66 8.40
N LEU A 81 -24.43 -4.03 7.24
CA LEU A 81 -25.31 -2.88 7.03
C LEU A 81 -26.78 -3.26 7.15
N GLN A 82 -27.18 -4.45 6.68
CA GLN A 82 -28.54 -4.96 6.89
C GLN A 82 -28.83 -5.20 8.38
N GLN A 83 -27.90 -5.83 9.10
CA GLN A 83 -28.04 -6.02 10.54
C GLN A 83 -28.09 -4.66 11.27
N LEU A 84 -27.21 -3.73 10.91
CA LEU A 84 -27.16 -2.39 11.49
C LEU A 84 -28.44 -1.59 11.22
N GLN A 85 -29.05 -1.75 10.05
CA GLN A 85 -30.34 -1.16 9.72
C GLN A 85 -31.47 -1.75 10.56
N GLN A 86 -31.40 -3.05 10.86
CA GLN A 86 -32.35 -3.69 11.77
C GLN A 86 -32.16 -3.18 13.20
N ASP A 87 -30.94 -3.18 13.72
CA ASP A 87 -30.61 -2.66 15.05
C ASP A 87 -31.02 -1.19 15.21
N TYR A 88 -30.85 -0.40 14.15
CA TYR A 88 -31.34 0.99 14.07
C TYR A 88 -32.86 1.07 14.22
N ASN A 89 -33.62 0.25 13.49
CA ASN A 89 -35.09 0.26 13.56
C ASN A 89 -35.59 -0.18 14.94
N ASP A 90 -34.96 -1.20 15.52
CA ASP A 90 -35.27 -1.71 16.86
C ASP A 90 -34.99 -0.62 17.91
N LYS A 91 -33.82 0.04 17.83
CA LYS A 91 -33.47 1.16 18.71
C LYS A 91 -34.38 2.38 18.54
N GLN A 92 -34.81 2.66 17.32
CA GLN A 92 -35.75 3.76 17.09
C GLN A 92 -37.13 3.46 17.69
N SER A 93 -37.55 2.20 17.67
CA SER A 93 -38.80 1.76 18.31
C SER A 93 -38.69 1.83 19.84
N GLU A 94 -37.57 1.39 20.42
CA GLU A 94 -37.28 1.54 21.86
C GLU A 94 -37.29 3.01 22.29
N LEU A 95 -36.68 3.89 21.50
CA LEU A 95 -36.67 5.33 21.75
C LEU A 95 -38.09 5.93 21.73
N GLU A 96 -38.95 5.49 20.81
CA GLU A 96 -40.36 5.92 20.77
C GLU A 96 -41.13 5.47 22.01
N GLU A 97 -40.88 4.25 22.50
CA GLU A 97 -41.47 3.72 23.74
C GLU A 97 -41.00 4.53 24.96
N VAL A 98 -39.69 4.74 25.12
CA VAL A 98 -39.11 5.51 26.23
C VAL A 98 -39.59 6.96 26.22
N GLN A 99 -39.75 7.58 25.03
CA GLN A 99 -40.32 8.92 24.92
C GLN A 99 -41.79 8.98 25.34
N ALA A 100 -42.60 7.98 24.96
CA ALA A 100 -43.99 7.91 25.40
C ALA A 100 -44.09 7.75 26.93
N GLU A 101 -43.28 6.87 27.51
CA GLU A 101 -43.22 6.69 28.96
C GLU A 101 -42.70 7.93 29.70
N LEU A 102 -41.76 8.67 29.10
CA LEU A 102 -41.26 9.92 29.65
C LEU A 102 -42.36 10.98 29.69
N GLU A 103 -43.16 11.11 28.63
CA GLU A 103 -44.28 12.05 28.60
C GLU A 103 -45.36 11.69 29.64
N GLU A 104 -45.65 10.39 29.83
CA GLU A 104 -46.54 9.93 30.89
C GLU A 104 -45.99 10.26 32.28
N ALA A 105 -44.71 9.97 32.54
CA ALA A 105 -44.07 10.25 33.81
C ALA A 105 -44.02 11.77 34.11
N LYS A 106 -43.79 12.62 33.10
CA LYS A 106 -43.85 14.08 33.22
C LYS A 106 -45.27 14.58 33.55
N ALA A 107 -46.29 14.03 32.89
CA ALA A 107 -47.67 14.39 33.19
C ALA A 107 -48.06 13.96 34.63
N GLN A 108 -47.58 12.80 35.08
CA GLN A 108 -47.76 12.34 36.44
C GLN A 108 -47.03 13.23 37.46
N GLU A 109 -45.78 13.62 37.17
CA GLU A 109 -45.00 14.56 37.98
C GLU A 109 -45.74 15.89 38.14
N GLU A 110 -46.21 16.48 37.03
CA GLU A 110 -46.94 17.75 37.03
C GLU A 110 -48.23 17.65 37.86
N LYS A 111 -48.98 16.56 37.69
CA LYS A 111 -50.20 16.33 38.47
C LYS A 111 -49.90 16.19 39.96
N GLN A 112 -48.91 15.38 40.34
CA GLN A 112 -48.50 15.22 41.73
C GLN A 112 -48.04 16.55 42.34
N TYR A 113 -47.32 17.38 41.57
CA TYR A 113 -46.90 18.71 42.00
C TYR A 113 -48.08 19.65 42.26
N GLU A 114 -49.06 19.70 41.37
CA GLU A 114 -50.26 20.53 41.54
C GLU A 114 -51.16 20.03 42.70
N ASP A 115 -51.36 18.71 42.82
CA ASP A 115 -52.10 18.10 43.93
C ASP A 115 -51.42 18.42 45.27
N MET A 116 -50.08 18.37 45.31
CA MET A 116 -49.29 18.69 46.49
C MET A 116 -49.35 20.18 46.84
N LYS A 117 -49.30 21.07 45.85
CA LYS A 117 -49.51 22.51 46.05
C LYS A 117 -50.88 22.79 46.65
N LEU A 118 -51.93 22.21 46.08
CA LEU A 118 -53.30 22.36 46.57
C LEU A 118 -53.42 21.82 48.00
N ARG A 119 -52.81 20.67 48.29
CA ARG A 119 -52.77 20.06 49.61
C ARG A 119 -52.08 20.96 50.64
N ILE A 120 -50.89 21.48 50.31
CA ILE A 120 -50.13 22.39 51.17
C ILE A 120 -50.91 23.70 51.40
N GLN A 121 -51.54 24.24 50.35
CA GLN A 121 -52.38 25.43 50.45
C GLN A 121 -53.58 25.18 51.37
N TYR A 122 -54.30 24.08 51.17
CA TYR A 122 -55.44 23.71 52.02
C TYR A 122 -55.01 23.54 53.48
N MET A 123 -53.90 22.83 53.71
CA MET A 123 -53.31 22.71 55.04
C MET A 123 -52.97 24.08 55.61
N TYR A 124 -52.30 24.96 54.88
CA TYR A 124 -51.94 26.29 55.39
C TYR A 124 -53.17 27.15 55.72
N GLU A 125 -54.15 27.23 54.81
CA GLU A 125 -55.37 28.04 54.96
C GLU A 125 -56.28 27.52 56.07
N HIS A 126 -56.35 26.21 56.27
CA HIS A 126 -57.22 25.57 57.27
C HIS A 126 -56.47 25.17 58.56
N SER A 127 -55.14 25.33 58.63
CA SER A 127 -54.35 24.96 59.83
C SER A 127 -54.22 26.06 60.87
N THR A 128 -54.85 27.24 60.69
CA THR A 128 -54.67 28.44 61.53
C THR A 128 -54.32 28.09 62.98
N SER A 129 -53.01 28.16 63.30
CA SER A 129 -52.27 28.14 64.58
C SER A 129 -52.66 27.17 65.73
N THR A 130 -53.84 26.58 65.74
CA THR A 130 -54.39 25.68 66.75
C THR A 130 -55.27 24.58 66.14
N GLY A 131 -55.77 24.67 64.90
CA GLY A 131 -56.83 23.79 64.37
C GLY A 131 -56.65 22.26 64.50
N ALA A 132 -55.46 21.68 64.25
CA ALA A 132 -55.29 20.23 64.35
C ALA A 132 -55.09 19.74 65.80
N LEU A 133 -54.33 20.47 66.61
CA LEU A 133 -54.15 20.19 68.04
C LEU A 133 -55.42 20.52 68.84
N GLU A 134 -56.12 21.60 68.47
CA GLU A 134 -57.40 22.01 69.03
C GLU A 134 -58.52 21.05 68.63
N ALA A 135 -58.56 20.58 67.38
CA ALA A 135 -59.46 19.49 66.99
C ALA A 135 -59.16 18.19 67.75
N LEU A 136 -57.89 17.92 68.08
CA LEU A 136 -57.50 16.79 68.92
C LEU A 136 -57.94 16.97 70.38
N PHE A 137 -57.69 18.14 70.98
CA PHE A 137 -58.02 18.45 72.38
C PHE A 137 -59.50 18.78 72.62
N SER A 138 -60.27 19.08 71.57
CA SER A 138 -61.73 19.28 71.61
C SER A 138 -62.51 17.98 71.38
N ALA A 139 -61.91 16.82 71.65
CA ALA A 139 -62.58 15.52 71.54
C ALA A 139 -63.59 15.31 72.70
N GLU A 140 -64.77 14.75 72.41
CA GLU A 140 -65.85 14.58 73.39
C GLU A 140 -65.66 13.34 74.29
N SER A 141 -64.81 12.40 73.87
CA SER A 141 -64.49 11.18 74.61
C SER A 141 -63.07 10.69 74.31
N PHE A 142 -62.53 9.80 75.16
CA PHE A 142 -61.22 9.19 74.91
C PHE A 142 -61.18 8.39 73.60
N THR A 143 -62.28 7.75 73.21
CA THR A 143 -62.39 7.03 71.93
C THR A 143 -62.35 7.99 70.74
N ASP A 144 -63.05 9.12 70.83
CA ASP A 144 -63.04 10.18 69.80
C ASP A 144 -61.64 10.80 69.67
N PHE A 145 -60.95 11.04 70.79
CA PHE A 145 -59.55 11.49 70.80
C PHE A 145 -58.62 10.52 70.05
N LEU A 146 -58.72 9.22 70.34
CA LEU A 146 -57.88 8.20 69.67
C LEU A 146 -58.18 8.11 68.17
N ASN A 147 -59.45 8.18 67.76
CA ASN A 147 -59.82 8.16 66.35
C ASN A 147 -59.31 9.40 65.59
N ARG A 148 -59.38 10.60 66.21
CA ARG A 148 -58.82 11.83 65.62
C ARG A 148 -57.30 11.78 65.54
N ALA A 149 -56.63 11.24 66.57
CA ALA A 149 -55.18 11.06 66.58
C ALA A 149 -54.71 10.09 65.48
N ASP A 150 -55.42 8.97 65.31
CA ASP A 150 -55.14 7.98 64.28
C ASP A 150 -55.38 8.53 62.87
N THR A 151 -56.46 9.30 62.69
CA THR A 151 -56.76 9.98 61.42
C THR A 151 -55.67 10.99 61.06
N MET A 152 -55.24 11.83 62.02
CA MET A 152 -54.17 12.81 61.81
C MET A 152 -52.82 12.14 61.49
N SER A 153 -52.50 11.05 62.20
CA SER A 153 -51.31 10.23 61.93
C SER A 153 -51.35 9.62 60.52
N SER A 154 -52.49 9.04 60.13
CA SER A 154 -52.69 8.43 58.81
C SER A 154 -52.57 9.47 57.68
N ILE A 155 -53.12 10.66 57.89
CA ILE A 155 -52.98 11.79 56.96
C ILE A 155 -51.51 12.21 56.80
N ASN A 156 -50.77 12.37 57.90
CA ASN A 156 -49.34 12.73 57.82
C ASN A 156 -48.50 11.66 57.13
N LYS A 157 -48.85 10.37 57.32
CA LYS A 157 -48.20 9.27 56.60
C LYS A 157 -48.47 9.37 55.10
N TYR A 158 -49.74 9.54 54.71
CA TYR A 158 -50.13 9.71 53.32
C TYR A 158 -49.41 10.90 52.67
N ASP A 159 -49.38 12.08 53.32
CA ASP A 159 -48.71 13.26 52.77
C ASP A 159 -47.19 13.03 52.60
N ARG A 160 -46.55 12.29 53.52
CA ARG A 160 -45.13 11.88 53.39
C ARG A 160 -44.90 10.86 52.28
N GLU A 161 -45.82 9.90 52.13
CA GLU A 161 -45.77 8.93 51.03
C GLU A 161 -45.90 9.64 49.69
N MET A 162 -46.84 10.59 49.53
CA MET A 162 -47.01 11.35 48.29
C MET A 162 -45.78 12.20 47.94
N LEU A 163 -45.14 12.82 48.93
CA LEU A 163 -43.84 13.51 48.73
C LEU A 163 -42.74 12.55 48.28
N THR A 164 -42.71 11.34 48.84
CA THR A 164 -41.72 10.31 48.48
C THR A 164 -41.95 9.82 47.06
N THR A 165 -43.20 9.49 46.70
CA THR A 165 -43.57 9.10 45.33
C THR A 165 -43.26 10.22 44.33
N TYR A 166 -43.48 11.48 44.68
CA TYR A 166 -43.11 12.60 43.82
C TYR A 166 -41.59 12.71 43.58
N GLN A 167 -40.78 12.47 44.62
CA GLN A 167 -39.32 12.42 44.49
C GLN A 167 -38.88 11.26 43.60
N GLU A 168 -39.48 10.08 43.77
CA GLU A 168 -39.22 8.92 42.91
C GLU A 168 -39.59 9.20 41.45
N THR A 169 -40.76 9.79 41.18
CA THR A 169 -41.19 10.18 39.83
C THR A 169 -40.24 11.23 39.21
N LYS A 170 -39.76 12.22 39.98
CA LYS A 170 -38.72 13.17 39.54
C LYS A 170 -37.44 12.47 39.11
N GLU A 171 -36.97 11.51 39.89
CA GLU A 171 -35.76 10.73 39.58
C GLU A 171 -35.96 9.85 38.34
N GLU A 172 -37.13 9.24 38.20
CA GLU A 172 -37.51 8.46 37.02
C GLU A 172 -37.53 9.30 35.74
N VAL A 173 -38.15 10.49 35.78
CA VAL A 173 -38.15 11.44 34.65
C VAL A 173 -36.71 11.80 34.26
N ALA A 174 -35.87 12.15 35.24
CA ALA A 174 -34.47 12.50 34.96
C ALA A 174 -33.68 11.33 34.35
N ALA A 175 -33.91 10.09 34.81
CA ALA A 175 -33.29 8.90 34.25
C ALA A 175 -33.76 8.65 32.80
N LYS A 176 -35.06 8.74 32.52
CA LYS A 176 -35.64 8.57 31.18
C LYS A 176 -35.16 9.67 30.22
N GLU A 177 -35.06 10.93 30.66
CA GLU A 177 -34.49 12.00 29.84
C GLU A 177 -33.02 11.73 29.46
N GLN A 178 -32.24 11.15 30.37
CA GLN A 178 -30.86 10.77 30.08
C GLN A 178 -30.82 9.59 29.10
N GLN A 179 -31.64 8.56 29.32
CA GLN A 179 -31.74 7.40 28.44
C GLN A 179 -32.08 7.81 27.00
N VAL A 180 -33.04 8.70 26.79
CA VAL A 180 -33.39 9.24 25.47
C VAL A 180 -32.19 9.89 24.78
N LYS A 181 -31.37 10.66 25.51
CA LYS A 181 -30.17 11.30 24.95
C LYS A 181 -29.11 10.28 24.56
N ASP A 182 -28.87 9.30 25.42
CA ASP A 182 -27.87 8.26 25.19
C ASP A 182 -28.26 7.39 24.00
N GLU A 183 -29.54 7.04 23.86
CA GLU A 183 -30.08 6.30 22.72
C GLU A 183 -30.00 7.10 21.41
N GLN A 184 -30.33 8.40 21.43
CA GLN A 184 -30.16 9.28 20.27
C GLN A 184 -28.69 9.37 19.82
N GLU A 185 -27.75 9.48 20.76
CA GLU A 185 -26.33 9.51 20.45
C GLU A 185 -25.85 8.16 19.89
N ALA A 186 -26.31 7.05 20.45
CA ALA A 186 -26.00 5.71 19.95
C ALA A 186 -26.49 5.54 18.51
N ILE A 187 -27.74 5.92 18.22
CA ILE A 187 -28.32 5.88 16.87
C ILE A 187 -27.48 6.70 15.88
N ARG A 188 -27.09 7.92 16.27
CA ARG A 188 -26.26 8.80 15.42
C ARG A 188 -24.91 8.16 15.11
N LYS A 189 -24.24 7.58 16.11
CA LYS A 189 -22.95 6.89 15.91
C LYS A 189 -23.06 5.72 14.96
N LEU A 190 -24.13 4.91 15.08
CA LEU A 190 -24.38 3.80 14.16
C LEU A 190 -24.56 4.29 12.71
N GLN A 191 -25.24 5.43 12.51
CA GLN A 191 -25.38 6.03 11.17
C GLN A 191 -24.05 6.54 10.61
N GLU A 192 -23.25 7.23 11.41
CA GLU A 192 -21.93 7.75 10.99
C GLU A 192 -20.98 6.60 10.64
N GLU A 193 -20.86 5.58 11.49
CA GLU A 193 -19.99 4.42 11.23
C GLU A 193 -20.39 3.63 9.97
N SER A 194 -21.69 3.52 9.72
CA SER A 194 -22.25 2.88 8.52
C SER A 194 -21.80 3.59 7.24
N ALA A 195 -22.00 4.92 7.20
CA ALA A 195 -21.68 5.75 6.06
C ALA A 195 -20.17 5.77 5.78
N ASP A 196 -19.35 5.93 6.83
CA ASP A 196 -17.89 5.98 6.72
C ASP A 196 -17.31 4.67 6.18
N LYS A 197 -17.82 3.52 6.64
CA LYS A 197 -17.37 2.20 6.16
C LYS A 197 -17.75 1.98 4.71
N GLN A 198 -18.97 2.38 4.31
CA GLN A 198 -19.43 2.25 2.93
C GLN A 198 -18.58 3.11 1.97
N GLU A 199 -18.30 4.36 2.33
CA GLU A 199 -17.48 5.26 1.53
C GLU A 199 -16.03 4.74 1.39
N GLN A 200 -15.42 4.28 2.49
CA GLN A 200 -14.04 3.77 2.47
C GLN A 200 -13.89 2.53 1.59
N VAL A 201 -14.80 1.55 1.72
CA VAL A 201 -14.73 0.32 0.91
C VAL A 201 -14.96 0.62 -0.57
N GLN A 202 -15.90 1.52 -0.89
CA GLN A 202 -16.17 1.90 -2.27
C GLN A 202 -14.99 2.66 -2.90
N ALA A 203 -14.36 3.58 -2.16
CA ALA A 203 -13.19 4.31 -2.64
C ALA A 203 -11.99 3.37 -2.91
N LEU A 204 -11.74 2.41 -2.01
CA LEU A 204 -10.70 1.39 -2.20
C LEU A 204 -10.97 0.51 -3.41
N TYR A 205 -12.25 0.20 -3.67
CA TYR A 205 -12.65 -0.63 -4.79
C TYR A 205 -12.38 0.07 -6.12
N GLU A 206 -12.80 1.33 -6.23
CA GLU A 206 -12.54 2.14 -7.42
C GLU A 206 -11.05 2.37 -7.65
N ALA A 207 -10.27 2.63 -6.59
CA ALA A 207 -8.82 2.79 -6.69
C ALA A 207 -8.14 1.52 -7.22
N THR A 208 -8.45 0.36 -6.63
CA THR A 208 -7.87 -0.93 -7.03
C THR A 208 -8.26 -1.31 -8.46
N TYR A 209 -9.51 -1.05 -8.85
CA TYR A 209 -9.97 -1.30 -10.22
C TYR A 209 -9.22 -0.44 -11.25
N ASN A 210 -9.01 0.84 -10.94
CA ASN A 210 -8.24 1.74 -11.80
C ASN A 210 -6.77 1.30 -11.90
N GLU A 211 -6.18 0.83 -10.81
CA GLU A 211 -4.80 0.32 -10.80
C GLU A 211 -4.65 -0.92 -11.69
N ILE A 212 -5.59 -1.88 -11.63
CA ILE A 212 -5.60 -3.06 -12.51
C ILE A 212 -5.73 -2.65 -13.99
N ARG A 213 -6.54 -1.63 -14.28
CA ARG A 213 -6.69 -1.07 -15.63
C ARG A 213 -5.36 -0.48 -16.12
N ASP A 214 -4.70 0.31 -15.29
CA ASP A 214 -3.41 0.94 -15.62
C ASP A 214 -2.32 -0.13 -15.84
N TYR A 215 -2.24 -1.16 -14.99
CA TYR A 215 -1.32 -2.29 -15.21
C TYR A 215 -1.62 -3.06 -16.50
N THR A 216 -2.88 -3.20 -16.86
CA THR A 216 -3.26 -3.85 -18.12
C THR A 216 -2.83 -3.03 -19.34
N GLU A 217 -2.98 -1.70 -19.29
CA GLU A 217 -2.51 -0.77 -20.33
C GLU A 217 -0.97 -0.79 -20.45
N ASP A 218 -0.26 -0.77 -19.31
CA ASP A 218 1.20 -0.87 -19.27
C ASP A 218 1.72 -2.21 -19.80
N LEU A 219 1.02 -3.31 -19.52
CA LEU A 219 1.34 -4.65 -20.04
C LEU A 219 1.18 -4.70 -21.56
N GLU A 220 0.09 -4.19 -22.10
CA GLU A 220 -0.11 -4.12 -23.55
C GLU A 220 0.99 -3.29 -24.24
N GLY A 221 1.38 -2.17 -23.63
CA GLY A 221 2.50 -1.35 -24.08
C GLY A 221 3.84 -2.13 -24.08
N ALA A 222 4.17 -2.76 -22.96
CA ALA A 222 5.41 -3.53 -22.80
C ALA A 222 5.48 -4.75 -23.72
N GLN A 223 4.36 -5.46 -23.93
CA GLN A 223 4.28 -6.57 -24.88
C GLN A 223 4.46 -6.09 -26.33
N GLY A 224 3.94 -4.90 -26.65
CA GLY A 224 4.18 -4.23 -27.94
C GLY A 224 5.66 -3.87 -28.15
N GLU A 225 6.31 -3.33 -27.12
CA GLU A 225 7.76 -3.05 -27.13
C GLU A 225 8.59 -4.34 -27.31
N GLN A 226 8.27 -5.40 -26.56
CA GLN A 226 8.91 -6.70 -26.68
C GLN A 226 8.82 -7.24 -28.12
N ALA A 227 7.63 -7.21 -28.73
CA ALA A 227 7.43 -7.66 -30.11
C ALA A 227 8.27 -6.85 -31.12
N SER A 228 8.40 -5.54 -30.89
CA SER A 228 9.25 -4.64 -31.70
C SER A 228 10.74 -4.97 -31.57
N LEU A 229 11.21 -5.21 -30.35
CA LEU A 229 12.60 -5.58 -30.07
C LEU A 229 12.96 -6.94 -30.69
N VAL A 230 12.08 -7.94 -30.55
CA VAL A 230 12.27 -9.26 -31.19
C VAL A 230 12.37 -9.12 -32.72
N ALA A 231 11.52 -8.30 -33.33
CA ALA A 231 11.58 -8.04 -34.77
C ALA A 231 12.86 -7.29 -35.18
N GLN A 232 13.40 -6.41 -34.33
CA GLN A 232 14.69 -5.74 -34.57
C GLN A 232 15.86 -6.73 -34.48
N ILE A 233 15.88 -7.60 -33.48
CA ILE A 233 16.90 -8.65 -33.33
C ILE A 233 16.93 -9.55 -34.56
N GLN A 234 15.75 -9.98 -35.07
CA GLN A 234 15.68 -10.79 -36.28
C GLN A 234 16.28 -10.08 -37.50
N LYS A 235 15.98 -8.78 -37.68
CA LYS A 235 16.57 -7.98 -38.77
C LYS A 235 18.08 -7.83 -38.61
N GLN A 236 18.56 -7.62 -37.38
CA GLN A 236 19.99 -7.53 -37.07
C GLN A 236 20.68 -8.86 -37.35
N GLU A 237 20.09 -10.01 -37.01
CA GLU A 237 20.62 -11.34 -37.35
C GLU A 237 20.71 -11.56 -38.86
N ASP A 238 19.66 -11.22 -39.61
CA ASP A 238 19.66 -11.35 -41.07
C ASP A 238 20.76 -10.48 -41.71
N ALA A 239 20.93 -9.24 -41.22
CA ALA A 239 22.00 -8.35 -41.67
C ALA A 239 23.40 -8.89 -41.32
N LEU A 240 23.58 -9.40 -40.11
CA LEU A 240 24.84 -10.02 -39.65
C LEU A 240 25.21 -11.22 -40.52
N ASN A 241 24.23 -12.08 -40.84
CA ASN A 241 24.42 -13.24 -41.70
C ASN A 241 24.86 -12.83 -43.12
N GLN A 242 24.27 -11.77 -43.68
CA GLN A 242 24.67 -11.24 -44.99
C GLN A 242 26.10 -10.67 -44.97
N LEU A 243 26.45 -9.90 -43.94
CA LEU A 243 27.80 -9.34 -43.78
C LEU A 243 28.85 -10.45 -43.59
N LEU A 244 28.53 -11.51 -42.85
CA LEU A 244 29.40 -12.68 -42.68
C LEU A 244 29.67 -13.40 -44.00
N ILE A 245 28.65 -13.55 -44.85
CA ILE A 245 28.81 -14.13 -46.19
C ILE A 245 29.73 -13.25 -47.03
N GLN A 246 29.50 -11.92 -47.06
CA GLN A 246 30.34 -10.98 -47.79
C GLN A 246 31.80 -11.00 -47.31
N ALA A 247 32.03 -10.98 -46.00
CA ALA A 247 33.37 -11.05 -45.43
C ALA A 247 34.09 -12.36 -45.81
N LYS A 248 33.36 -13.49 -45.83
CA LYS A 248 33.92 -14.78 -46.27
C LYS A 248 34.25 -14.82 -47.75
N GLU A 249 33.41 -14.23 -48.60
CA GLU A 249 33.68 -14.11 -50.04
C GLU A 249 34.90 -13.20 -50.30
N GLU A 250 35.04 -12.09 -49.58
CA GLU A 250 36.20 -11.19 -49.65
C GLU A 250 37.49 -11.90 -49.20
N GLU A 251 37.44 -12.67 -48.11
CA GLU A 251 38.56 -13.46 -47.61
C GLU A 251 39.02 -14.52 -48.62
N VAL A 252 38.07 -15.26 -49.21
CA VAL A 252 38.36 -16.27 -50.24
C VAL A 252 38.95 -15.62 -51.49
N ALA A 253 38.41 -14.47 -51.93
CA ALA A 253 38.96 -13.73 -53.07
C ALA A 253 40.38 -13.21 -52.80
N ALA A 254 40.65 -12.71 -51.59
CA ALA A 254 41.97 -12.27 -51.18
C ALA A 254 42.98 -13.43 -51.14
N GLN A 255 42.58 -14.59 -50.60
CA GLN A 255 43.42 -15.80 -50.58
C GLN A 255 43.72 -16.31 -52.00
N GLN A 256 42.72 -16.35 -52.89
CA GLN A 256 42.94 -16.75 -54.28
C GLN A 256 43.89 -15.79 -55.00
N LYS A 257 43.77 -14.48 -54.75
CA LYS A 257 44.64 -13.47 -55.34
C LYS A 257 46.08 -13.59 -54.82
N ALA A 258 46.25 -13.80 -53.52
CA ALA A 258 47.56 -14.04 -52.91
C ALA A 258 48.21 -15.33 -53.41
N GLN A 259 47.45 -16.41 -53.53
CA GLN A 259 47.93 -17.67 -54.11
C GLN A 259 48.33 -17.52 -55.59
N ALA A 260 47.55 -16.77 -56.38
CA ALA A 260 47.88 -16.47 -57.77
C ALA A 260 49.14 -15.60 -57.90
N GLU A 261 49.32 -14.62 -57.01
CA GLU A 261 50.47 -13.72 -56.99
C GLU A 261 51.75 -14.45 -56.52
N GLU A 262 51.62 -15.37 -55.56
CA GLU A 262 52.71 -16.25 -55.13
C GLU A 262 53.08 -17.27 -56.21
N ALA A 263 52.10 -17.88 -56.88
CA ALA A 263 52.33 -18.75 -58.04
C ALA A 263 53.01 -17.98 -59.19
N ALA A 264 52.61 -16.74 -59.45
CA ALA A 264 53.25 -15.86 -60.44
C ALA A 264 54.70 -15.50 -60.04
N ARG A 265 54.95 -15.23 -58.75
CA ARG A 265 56.32 -15.02 -58.23
C ARG A 265 57.19 -16.26 -58.37
N GLN A 266 56.66 -17.44 -58.06
CA GLN A 266 57.40 -18.71 -58.21
C GLN A 266 57.71 -19.00 -59.69
N ALA A 267 56.76 -18.77 -60.59
CA ALA A 267 56.98 -18.90 -62.04
C ALA A 267 58.01 -17.89 -62.57
N ALA A 268 57.99 -16.64 -62.10
CA ALA A 268 58.98 -15.63 -62.45
C ALA A 268 60.38 -15.96 -61.91
N GLN A 269 60.48 -16.53 -60.70
CA GLN A 269 61.74 -17.02 -60.16
C GLN A 269 62.29 -18.23 -60.93
N GLN A 270 61.46 -19.18 -61.36
CA GLN A 270 61.90 -20.30 -62.22
C GLN A 270 62.37 -19.84 -63.62
N ALA A 271 61.73 -18.80 -64.18
CA ALA A 271 62.17 -18.17 -65.43
C ALA A 271 63.51 -17.42 -65.28
N ALA A 272 63.77 -16.82 -64.12
CA ALA A 272 65.04 -16.18 -63.81
C ALA A 272 66.19 -17.19 -63.58
N VAL A 273 65.88 -18.37 -63.01
CA VAL A 273 66.86 -19.47 -62.83
C VAL A 273 67.22 -20.16 -64.16
N SER A 274 66.33 -20.15 -65.15
CA SER A 274 66.60 -20.71 -66.48
C SER A 274 67.53 -19.83 -67.35
N ASN A 275 67.83 -18.60 -66.93
CA ASN A 275 68.67 -17.66 -67.69
C ASN A 275 70.02 -17.38 -67.02
N ASN A 276 70.40 -18.12 -65.96
CA ASN A 276 71.69 -17.92 -65.32
C ASN A 276 72.30 -19.21 -64.76
N SER A 277 72.69 -20.10 -65.68
CA SER A 277 73.67 -21.15 -65.38
C SER A 277 74.55 -21.42 -66.60
N SER A 278 75.45 -20.46 -66.86
CA SER A 278 76.81 -20.74 -67.35
C SER A 278 77.82 -20.09 -66.39
N SER A 279 78.70 -20.92 -65.81
CA SER A 279 79.84 -20.60 -64.92
C SER A 279 79.47 -20.05 -63.53
N GLY A 280 80.06 -20.46 -62.41
CA GLY A 280 81.22 -21.31 -62.15
C GLY A 280 81.99 -20.77 -60.95
N GLY A 281 81.94 -21.49 -59.82
CA GLY A 281 82.88 -21.40 -58.67
C GLY A 281 82.74 -20.17 -57.74
N SER A 282 83.15 -20.19 -56.48
CA SER A 282 83.34 -21.20 -55.43
C SER A 282 83.97 -20.47 -54.23
N SER A 283 83.75 -21.02 -53.02
CA SER A 283 84.46 -20.80 -51.75
C SER A 283 84.07 -19.58 -50.91
N SER A 284 84.03 -19.59 -49.58
CA SER A 284 83.83 -20.60 -48.51
C SER A 284 84.10 -19.89 -47.18
N GLY A 285 83.35 -20.23 -46.13
CA GLY A 285 83.71 -19.97 -44.72
C GLY A 285 82.51 -19.46 -43.91
N SER A 286 81.66 -20.32 -43.33
CA SER A 286 81.83 -21.05 -42.05
C SER A 286 82.04 -20.08 -40.85
N SER A 287 81.32 -20.16 -39.73
CA SER A 287 80.40 -21.17 -39.20
C SER A 287 79.80 -20.68 -37.86
N SER A 288 78.74 -21.38 -37.43
CA SER A 288 78.38 -21.77 -36.05
C SER A 288 77.93 -20.67 -35.06
N SER A 289 76.89 -20.85 -34.24
CA SER A 289 76.08 -22.04 -33.91
C SER A 289 74.94 -21.67 -32.95
N SER A 290 73.95 -22.57 -32.88
CA SER A 290 73.13 -22.97 -31.70
C SER A 290 72.23 -21.92 -31.05
N GLY A 291 70.99 -22.18 -30.64
CA GLY A 291 70.15 -23.37 -30.54
C GLY A 291 68.77 -22.87 -30.04
N SER A 292 67.67 -23.43 -30.55
CA SER A 292 66.75 -24.35 -29.84
C SER A 292 65.61 -23.70 -29.05
N SER A 293 64.39 -24.17 -29.37
CA SER A 293 63.18 -24.25 -28.51
C SER A 293 62.50 -22.92 -28.17
N GLY A 294 61.18 -22.73 -28.16
CA GLY A 294 60.01 -23.59 -28.16
C GLY A 294 58.92 -22.90 -27.30
N ASN A 295 57.67 -22.95 -27.77
CA ASN A 295 56.39 -22.70 -27.07
C ASN A 295 55.90 -21.27 -26.70
N GLU A 296 54.73 -20.98 -27.29
CA GLU A 296 53.42 -20.60 -26.71
C GLU A 296 53.21 -19.44 -25.72
N ALA A 297 52.08 -18.77 -26.00
CA ALA A 297 51.08 -18.18 -25.11
C ALA A 297 51.25 -16.72 -24.61
N SER A 298 50.29 -15.89 -25.06
CA SER A 298 49.66 -14.74 -24.37
C SER A 298 49.34 -15.05 -22.89
N PRO A 299 49.12 -14.06 -21.98
CA PRO A 299 48.30 -12.85 -22.21
C PRO A 299 48.75 -11.57 -21.47
N ALA A 300 48.03 -10.47 -21.68
CA ALA A 300 47.97 -9.33 -20.75
C ALA A 300 46.58 -8.70 -20.77
N PRO A 301 45.95 -8.47 -19.60
CA PRO A 301 45.01 -7.38 -19.43
C PRO A 301 45.44 -6.43 -18.32
N SER A 302 45.07 -5.17 -18.52
CA SER A 302 45.23 -4.00 -17.64
C SER A 302 44.10 -3.89 -16.60
N GLU A 303 44.42 -3.22 -15.49
CA GLU A 303 43.60 -2.90 -14.31
C GLU A 303 42.26 -2.19 -14.59
N PRO A 304 41.30 -2.23 -13.64
CA PRO A 304 40.25 -1.22 -13.50
C PRO A 304 40.56 -0.22 -12.38
N GLU A 305 40.29 1.06 -12.66
CA GLU A 305 40.17 2.13 -11.68
C GLU A 305 38.76 2.17 -11.07
N GLN A 306 38.70 2.69 -9.84
CA GLN A 306 37.52 2.84 -8.99
C GLN A 306 36.69 4.07 -9.37
N GLU A 307 35.36 3.96 -9.26
CA GLU A 307 34.48 5.13 -9.11
C GLU A 307 33.64 5.09 -7.83
N ASP A 308 33.52 6.29 -7.28
CA ASP A 308 32.95 6.77 -6.03
C ASP A 308 31.41 6.80 -6.08
N GLY A 309 30.78 6.06 -5.16
CA GLY A 309 29.32 5.96 -5.03
C GLY A 309 28.77 6.91 -3.97
N SER A 310 28.15 8.00 -4.43
CA SER A 310 27.36 8.90 -3.59
C SER A 310 25.98 8.31 -3.26
N ASN A 311 25.67 8.35 -1.96
CA ASN A 311 24.53 7.77 -1.25
C ASN A 311 23.17 8.37 -1.63
N SER A 312 22.25 7.54 -2.12
CA SER A 312 20.80 7.82 -2.14
C SER A 312 20.06 6.53 -1.74
N GLY A 313 19.41 6.55 -0.57
CA GLY A 313 18.81 5.37 0.07
C GLY A 313 17.67 4.79 -0.76
N GLY A 314 17.97 3.71 -1.48
CA GLY A 314 17.04 2.96 -2.33
C GLY A 314 16.09 2.10 -1.51
N GLY A 315 14.80 2.38 -1.64
CA GLY A 315 13.72 1.49 -1.24
C GLY A 315 12.58 1.63 -2.23
N THR A 316 11.88 0.54 -2.50
CA THR A 316 10.68 0.54 -3.35
C THR A 316 9.59 1.32 -2.62
N TYR A 317 9.12 2.42 -3.20
CA TYR A 317 8.01 3.19 -2.63
C TYR A 317 6.73 2.35 -2.66
N LEU A 318 6.14 2.11 -1.49
CA LEU A 318 4.90 1.35 -1.35
C LEU A 318 3.65 2.22 -1.38
N GLY A 319 3.78 3.52 -1.09
CA GLY A 319 2.66 4.45 -0.97
C GLY A 319 2.67 5.26 0.32
N ARG A 320 1.62 6.06 0.50
CA ARG A 320 1.38 6.85 1.71
C ARG A 320 0.37 6.14 2.59
N PHE A 321 0.81 5.70 3.76
CA PHE A 321 0.00 4.85 4.65
C PHE A 321 -0.51 5.64 5.85
N LYS A 322 -1.66 5.24 6.37
CA LYS A 322 -2.13 5.65 7.69
C LYS A 322 -1.33 4.91 8.75
N LEU A 323 -0.70 5.68 9.64
CA LEU A 323 0.04 5.17 10.78
C LEU A 323 -0.78 5.34 12.06
N THR A 324 -0.81 4.29 12.84
CA THR A 324 -1.40 4.21 14.18
C THR A 324 -0.43 3.49 15.09
N ALA A 325 -0.73 3.45 16.38
CA ALA A 325 0.10 2.78 17.34
C ALA A 325 -0.71 1.85 18.23
N TYR A 326 -0.06 0.77 18.66
CA TYR A 326 -0.62 -0.18 19.60
C TYR A 326 0.44 -0.62 20.61
N CYS A 327 -0.02 -1.21 21.70
CA CYS A 327 0.84 -1.85 22.70
C CYS A 327 0.21 -3.16 23.12
N SER A 328 0.91 -3.98 23.90
CA SER A 328 0.45 -5.32 24.31
C SER A 328 -0.61 -5.33 25.42
N CYS A 329 -1.26 -4.21 25.73
CA CYS A 329 -2.28 -4.14 26.79
C CYS A 329 -3.63 -4.73 26.32
N SER A 330 -4.50 -5.06 27.29
CA SER A 330 -5.85 -5.58 27.02
C SER A 330 -6.73 -4.60 26.26
N ILE A 331 -6.47 -3.30 26.33
CA ILE A 331 -7.23 -2.27 25.60
C ILE A 331 -6.87 -2.31 24.10
N CYS A 332 -5.57 -2.39 23.78
CA CYS A 332 -5.10 -2.37 22.38
C CYS A 332 -5.20 -3.74 21.69
N CYS A 333 -4.91 -4.83 22.40
CA CYS A 333 -4.84 -6.17 21.82
C CYS A 333 -6.08 -7.04 22.12
N GLY A 334 -7.02 -6.57 22.95
CA GLY A 334 -8.23 -7.33 23.32
C GLY A 334 -7.89 -8.73 23.85
N LYS A 335 -8.50 -9.76 23.23
CA LYS A 335 -8.26 -11.17 23.56
C LYS A 335 -6.80 -11.62 23.37
N TRP A 336 -6.00 -10.89 22.60
CA TRP A 336 -4.62 -11.25 22.31
C TRP A 336 -3.61 -10.74 23.35
N ALA A 337 -4.06 -9.95 24.33
CA ALA A 337 -3.19 -9.44 25.39
C ALA A 337 -2.58 -10.54 26.28
N GLU A 338 -3.20 -11.72 26.34
CA GLU A 338 -2.69 -12.89 27.08
C GLU A 338 -1.36 -13.43 26.52
N TYR A 339 -1.05 -13.17 25.25
CA TYR A 339 0.17 -13.64 24.58
C TYR A 339 1.38 -12.75 24.84
N ALA A 340 1.27 -11.76 25.75
CA ALA A 340 2.37 -10.95 26.27
C ALA A 340 3.30 -10.40 25.18
N GLY A 341 2.70 -9.78 24.14
CA GLY A 341 3.42 -9.17 23.03
C GLY A 341 4.07 -10.17 22.06
N THR A 342 3.55 -11.39 21.95
CA THR A 342 3.96 -12.31 20.87
C THR A 342 3.22 -11.92 19.60
N THR A 343 3.97 -11.63 18.53
CA THR A 343 3.42 -11.21 17.24
C THR A 343 2.96 -12.41 16.41
N ALA A 344 2.16 -12.17 15.35
CA ALA A 344 1.72 -13.23 14.44
C ALA A 344 2.86 -13.98 13.72
N SER A 345 4.06 -13.39 13.58
CA SER A 345 5.25 -14.09 13.07
C SER A 345 5.92 -15.00 14.10
N GLY A 346 5.48 -14.99 15.36
CA GLY A 346 6.09 -15.70 16.49
C GLY A 346 7.25 -14.94 17.17
N ALA A 347 7.57 -13.72 16.71
CA ALA A 347 8.55 -12.86 17.36
C ALA A 347 7.98 -12.19 18.62
N LYS A 348 8.85 -11.69 19.49
CA LYS A 348 8.47 -10.77 20.56
C LYS A 348 8.39 -9.36 19.98
N ALA A 349 7.27 -8.68 20.23
CA ALA A 349 7.07 -7.30 19.81
C ALA A 349 8.06 -6.38 20.53
N GLU A 350 8.76 -5.55 19.77
CA GLU A 350 9.80 -4.65 20.25
C GLU A 350 9.59 -3.25 19.66
N GLN A 351 9.58 -2.24 20.52
CA GLN A 351 9.38 -0.85 20.09
C GLN A 351 10.54 -0.39 19.21
N GLY A 352 10.23 0.29 18.12
CA GLY A 352 11.23 0.71 17.13
C GLY A 352 11.65 -0.40 16.16
N VAL A 353 11.13 -1.62 16.32
CA VAL A 353 11.38 -2.75 15.43
C VAL A 353 10.06 -3.26 14.83
N THR A 354 9.07 -3.55 15.67
CA THR A 354 7.85 -4.25 15.27
C THR A 354 6.81 -3.29 14.68
N VAL A 355 6.29 -3.66 13.51
CA VAL A 355 5.05 -3.11 12.95
C VAL A 355 4.07 -4.22 12.57
N ALA A 356 2.78 -3.91 12.63
CA ALA A 356 1.70 -4.74 12.12
C ALA A 356 1.21 -4.18 10.78
N MET A 357 1.20 -5.01 9.74
CA MET A 357 0.75 -4.60 8.41
C MET A 357 0.17 -5.79 7.64
N GLY A 358 -1.01 -5.60 7.06
CA GLY A 358 -1.62 -6.54 6.10
C GLY A 358 -1.01 -6.40 4.70
N GLY A 359 -0.97 -7.49 3.94
CA GLY A 359 -0.60 -7.46 2.51
C GLY A 359 0.90 -7.52 2.18
N VAL A 360 1.79 -7.58 3.17
CA VAL A 360 3.25 -7.80 2.95
C VAL A 360 3.78 -9.00 3.74
N PRO A 361 4.80 -9.74 3.25
CA PRO A 361 5.36 -10.89 3.98
C PRO A 361 5.97 -10.50 5.34
N PHE A 362 5.94 -11.42 6.31
CA PHE A 362 6.68 -11.21 7.55
C PHE A 362 8.18 -11.12 7.28
N GLY A 363 8.87 -10.27 8.04
CA GLY A 363 10.29 -9.98 7.85
C GLY A 363 10.57 -8.85 6.84
N THR A 364 9.55 -8.38 6.12
CA THR A 364 9.68 -7.21 5.24
C THR A 364 10.12 -6.00 6.07
N LYS A 365 11.15 -5.29 5.60
CA LYS A 365 11.68 -4.09 6.23
C LYS A 365 11.06 -2.85 5.58
N LEU A 366 10.52 -1.96 6.41
CA LEU A 366 9.83 -0.76 5.98
C LEU A 366 10.53 0.48 6.53
N SER A 367 10.96 1.38 5.65
CA SER A 367 11.44 2.71 6.02
C SER A 367 10.26 3.66 6.10
N ILE A 368 10.03 4.22 7.30
CA ILE A 368 8.94 5.14 7.62
C ILE A 368 9.57 6.32 8.36
N ASN A 369 9.46 7.53 7.82
CA ASN A 369 10.08 8.75 8.39
C ASN A 369 11.58 8.60 8.71
N GLY A 370 12.33 7.81 7.92
CA GLY A 370 13.76 7.56 8.12
C GLY A 370 14.09 6.49 9.15
N HIS A 371 13.10 5.85 9.78
CA HIS A 371 13.28 4.70 10.67
C HIS A 371 12.88 3.41 9.97
N VAL A 372 13.70 2.36 10.12
CA VAL A 372 13.45 1.05 9.52
C VAL A 372 12.80 0.12 10.54
N TYR A 373 11.57 -0.27 10.24
CA TYR A 373 10.79 -1.25 10.98
C TYR A 373 10.78 -2.60 10.26
N THR A 374 10.35 -3.65 10.94
CA THR A 374 10.17 -5.00 10.43
C THR A 374 8.73 -5.44 10.63
N VAL A 375 8.08 -5.90 9.57
CA VAL A 375 6.73 -6.47 9.64
C VAL A 375 6.80 -7.81 10.37
N GLN A 376 6.30 -7.83 11.59
CA GLN A 376 6.29 -9.03 12.43
C GLN A 376 4.88 -9.38 12.90
N ASP A 377 3.92 -8.47 12.77
CA ASP A 377 2.55 -8.69 13.20
C ASP A 377 1.54 -8.42 12.07
N ARG A 378 0.29 -8.82 12.28
CA ARG A 378 -0.81 -8.60 11.31
C ARG A 378 -1.74 -7.51 11.82
N GLY A 379 -1.69 -6.37 11.12
CA GLY A 379 -2.65 -5.28 11.29
C GLY A 379 -3.88 -5.47 10.40
N THR A 380 -4.68 -4.42 10.30
CA THR A 380 -5.79 -4.31 9.34
C THR A 380 -5.30 -4.26 7.88
N ALA A 381 -6.25 -4.22 6.94
CA ALA A 381 -6.00 -4.29 5.48
C ALA A 381 -4.90 -3.34 4.96
N TYR A 382 -4.40 -3.62 3.75
CA TYR A 382 -3.36 -2.83 3.09
C TYR A 382 -3.70 -1.33 3.07
N GLY A 383 -2.74 -0.46 3.35
CA GLY A 383 -2.94 0.99 3.54
C GLY A 383 -2.85 1.47 4.99
N HIS A 384 -2.73 0.53 5.94
CA HIS A 384 -2.56 0.78 7.38
C HIS A 384 -1.28 0.15 7.93
N VAL A 385 -0.56 0.87 8.79
CA VAL A 385 0.59 0.35 9.52
C VAL A 385 0.45 0.69 11.00
N ASP A 386 0.33 -0.33 11.83
CA ASP A 386 0.29 -0.19 13.29
C ASP A 386 1.71 -0.32 13.86
N VAL A 387 2.24 0.75 14.44
CA VAL A 387 3.56 0.78 15.07
C VAL A 387 3.46 0.28 16.51
N TYR A 388 4.31 -0.67 16.88
CA TYR A 388 4.32 -1.18 18.25
C TYR A 388 5.04 -0.23 19.21
N PHE A 389 4.43 -0.02 20.37
CA PHE A 389 4.99 0.71 21.50
C PHE A 389 4.97 -0.15 22.77
N SER A 390 5.96 0.07 23.63
CA SER A 390 6.14 -0.71 24.86
C SER A 390 5.05 -0.43 25.91
N ASN A 391 4.39 0.73 25.84
CA ASN A 391 3.36 1.12 26.79
C ASN A 391 2.20 1.88 26.11
N HIS A 392 1.06 1.91 26.80
CA HIS A 392 -0.19 2.46 26.27
C HIS A 392 -0.18 3.99 26.15
N SER A 393 0.51 4.68 27.05
CA SER A 393 0.59 6.16 27.05
C SER A 393 1.31 6.67 25.80
N ASP A 394 2.42 6.03 25.42
CA ASP A 394 3.18 6.41 24.24
C ASP A 394 2.45 6.05 22.94
N ALA A 395 1.74 4.91 22.92
CA ALA A 395 0.88 4.55 21.79
C ALA A 395 -0.25 5.58 21.58
N LEU A 396 -0.88 6.06 22.65
CA LEU A 396 -1.89 7.13 22.57
C LEU A 396 -1.28 8.46 22.10
N ALA A 397 -0.10 8.80 22.61
CA ALA A 397 0.59 10.05 22.25
C ALA A 397 1.06 10.08 20.79
N PHE A 398 1.33 8.92 20.19
CA PHE A 398 1.67 8.80 18.77
C PHE A 398 0.54 9.32 17.87
N GLY A 399 -0.71 9.03 18.24
CA GLY A 399 -1.90 9.47 17.50
C GLY A 399 -2.03 8.87 16.11
N LEU A 400 -2.86 9.49 15.27
CA LEU A 400 -3.05 9.12 13.87
C LEU A 400 -2.17 10.01 13.00
N GLN A 401 -1.32 9.38 12.18
CA GLN A 401 -0.42 10.09 11.26
C GLN A 401 -0.48 9.49 9.86
N TYR A 402 0.11 10.18 8.88
CA TYR A 402 0.31 9.66 7.53
C TYR A 402 1.76 9.84 7.12
N ALA A 403 2.38 8.79 6.60
CA ALA A 403 3.76 8.84 6.12
C ALA A 403 3.93 8.04 4.83
N ASP A 404 4.91 8.46 4.04
CA ASP A 404 5.39 7.72 2.89
C ASP A 404 6.19 6.51 3.40
N VAL A 405 5.82 5.32 2.92
CA VAL A 405 6.42 4.05 3.33
C VAL A 405 7.20 3.47 2.15
N TYR A 406 8.44 3.08 2.43
CA TYR A 406 9.31 2.45 1.46
C TYR A 406 9.68 1.06 1.94
N GLN A 407 9.56 0.05 1.09
CA GLN A 407 10.17 -1.24 1.34
C GLN A 407 11.67 -1.12 1.09
N VAL A 408 12.46 -1.42 2.12
CA VAL A 408 13.92 -1.41 2.05
C VAL A 408 14.40 -2.83 2.23
N GLY A 409 15.04 -3.42 1.22
CA GLY A 409 15.35 -4.84 1.20
C GLY A 409 16.52 -5.11 0.30
#